data_AF-A0A6G3WLN1-F1
#
_entry.id   AF-A0A6G3WLN1-F1
#
_cell.length_a   1.000
_cell.length_b   1.000
_cell.length_c   1.000
_cell.angle_alpha   90.00
_cell.angle_beta   90.00
_cell.angle_gamma   90.00
#
_symmetry.space_group_name_H-M   'P 1'
#
loop_
_entity.id
_entity.type
_entity.pdbx_description
1 polymer ?
#
loop_
_entity_poly.entity_id
_entity_poly.type
_entity_poly.pdbx_seq_one_letter_code
_entity_poly.pdbx_strand_id
1 'polypeptide(L)' 'LARKADGGKAFEVVGEQIDAGPFGIAVKKDNTGLRDALKEAVDAIIADGSYQKVLDKWGAGTGAIDKAAINGGK' A
#
# COMPACT_ATOMS: atom_id res chain seq x y z
N LEU A 1 13.65 1.51 -8.83
CA LEU A 1 14.85 1.81 -9.63
C LEU A 1 16.13 1.45 -8.87
N ALA A 2 16.35 2.05 -7.69
CA ALA A 2 17.55 1.81 -6.88
C ALA A 2 17.86 0.32 -6.62
N ARG A 3 16.87 -0.47 -6.16
CA ARG A 3 17.07 -1.92 -5.91
C ARG A 3 17.34 -2.80 -7.14
N LYS A 4 17.15 -2.29 -8.37
CA LYS A 4 17.23 -3.11 -9.60
C LYS A 4 18.40 -2.74 -10.51
N ALA A 5 18.82 -1.49 -10.55
CA ALA A 5 19.96 -1.05 -11.37
C ALA A 5 21.29 -1.57 -10.78
N ASP A 6 22.14 -2.19 -11.60
CA ASP A 6 23.40 -2.85 -11.21
C ASP A 6 23.32 -3.69 -9.92
N GLY A 7 22.23 -4.45 -9.77
CA GLY A 7 22.01 -5.29 -8.59
C GLY A 7 21.91 -4.49 -7.29
N GLY A 8 21.49 -3.22 -7.35
CA GLY A 8 21.34 -2.35 -6.18
C GLY A 8 22.51 -1.41 -5.91
N LYS A 9 23.54 -1.38 -6.77
CA LYS A 9 24.79 -0.63 -6.52
C LYS A 9 24.83 0.76 -7.17
N ALA A 10 23.99 1.00 -8.17
CA ALA A 10 24.04 2.25 -8.94
C ALA A 10 23.43 3.45 -8.22
N PHE A 11 22.50 3.22 -7.28
CA PHE A 11 21.77 4.29 -6.59
C PHE A 11 21.46 3.91 -5.15
N GLU A 12 21.52 4.90 -4.26
CA GLU A 12 21.06 4.80 -2.88
C GLU A 12 19.89 5.75 -2.63
N VAL A 13 19.03 5.38 -1.67
CA VAL A 13 17.96 6.27 -1.19
C VAL A 13 18.54 7.10 -0.05
N VAL A 14 18.48 8.42 -0.18
CA VAL A 14 18.94 9.36 0.85
C VAL A 14 17.76 10.13 1.42
N GLY A 15 17.81 10.39 2.73
CA GLY A 15 16.77 11.12 3.46
C GLY A 15 15.49 10.31 3.73
N GLU A 16 14.53 10.97 4.38
CA GLU A 16 13.21 10.41 4.68
C GLU A 16 12.22 10.66 3.55
N GLN A 17 11.15 9.87 3.51
CA GLN A 17 10.05 10.11 2.58
C GLN A 17 9.31 11.40 2.97
N ILE A 18 9.21 12.34 2.02
CA ILE A 18 8.46 13.58 2.18
C ILE A 18 7.02 13.34 1.69
N ASP A 19 6.02 13.83 2.43
CA ASP A 19 4.58 13.71 2.12
C ASP A 19 4.08 12.27 1.90
N ALA A 20 4.51 11.34 2.75
CA ALA A 20 4.01 9.97 2.74
C ALA A 20 2.52 9.92 3.17
N GLY A 21 1.63 9.70 2.21
CA GLY A 21 0.21 9.39 2.45
C GLY A 21 -0.13 7.94 2.11
N PRO A 22 -1.21 7.39 2.69
CA PRO A 22 -1.68 6.06 2.34
C PRO A 22 -2.16 6.02 0.87
N PHE A 23 -1.74 5.00 0.12
CA PHE A 23 -2.30 4.71 -1.19
C PHE A 23 -3.70 4.09 -1.06
N GLY A 24 -4.60 4.39 -1.99
CA GLY A 24 -5.98 3.91 -1.98
C GLY A 24 -6.44 3.34 -3.32
N ILE A 25 -7.47 2.49 -3.27
CA ILE A 25 -8.16 1.97 -4.45
C ILE A 25 -9.28 2.95 -4.79
N ALA A 26 -9.15 3.67 -5.90
CA ALA A 26 -10.15 4.65 -6.32
C ALA A 26 -11.37 3.98 -6.97
N VAL A 27 -12.56 4.43 -6.57
CA VAL A 27 -13.85 4.03 -7.17
C VAL A 27 -14.73 5.26 -7.39
N LYS A 28 -15.78 5.11 -8.19
CA LYS A 28 -16.76 6.18 -8.40
C LYS A 28 -17.48 6.51 -7.09
N LYS A 29 -17.68 7.81 -6.80
CA LYS A 29 -18.19 8.30 -5.49
C LYS A 29 -19.57 7.74 -5.11
N ASP A 30 -20.42 7.49 -6.10
CA ASP A 30 -21.77 6.95 -5.94
C ASP A 30 -21.82 5.42 -5.82
N ASN A 31 -20.70 4.72 -6.08
CA ASN A 31 -20.63 3.27 -6.01
C ASN A 31 -20.18 2.81 -4.60
N THR A 32 -21.03 3.06 -3.61
CA THR A 32 -20.74 2.71 -2.22
C THR A 32 -20.68 1.20 -1.99
N GLY A 33 -21.46 0.41 -2.74
CA GLY A 33 -21.42 -1.06 -2.64
C GLY A 33 -20.05 -1.63 -3.00
N LEU A 34 -19.45 -1.18 -4.11
CA LEU A 34 -18.10 -1.60 -4.49
C LEU A 34 -17.04 -1.08 -3.51
N ARG A 35 -17.17 0.18 -3.06
CA ARG A 35 -16.28 0.78 -2.05
C ARG A 35 -16.22 -0.07 -0.79
N ASP A 36 -17.38 -0.46 -0.26
CA ASP A 36 -17.50 -1.17 1.01
C ASP A 36 -16.99 -2.60 0.87
N ALA A 37 -17.33 -3.28 -0.24
CA ALA A 37 -16.83 -4.62 -0.55
C ALA A 37 -15.29 -4.66 -0.65
N LEU A 38 -14.68 -3.65 -1.31
CA LEU A 38 -13.22 -3.56 -1.41
C LEU A 38 -12.58 -3.30 -0.04
N LYS A 39 -13.16 -2.43 0.78
CA LYS A 39 -12.67 -2.17 2.13
C LYS A 39 -12.67 -3.45 2.96
N GLU A 40 -13.77 -4.21 2.95
CA GLU A 40 -13.87 -5.49 3.67
C GLU A 40 -12.88 -6.52 3.15
N ALA A 41 -12.70 -6.63 1.84
CA ALA A 41 -11.73 -7.54 1.24
C ALA A 41 -10.29 -7.19 1.65
N VAL A 42 -9.93 -5.91 1.69
CA VAL A 42 -8.60 -5.47 2.14
C VAL A 42 -8.39 -5.79 3.62
N ASP A 43 -9.38 -5.54 4.47
CA ASP A 43 -9.31 -5.91 5.89
C ASP A 43 -9.16 -7.43 6.08
N ALA A 44 -9.85 -8.24 5.26
CA ALA A 44 -9.74 -9.69 5.32
C ALA A 44 -8.32 -10.19 5.01
N ILE A 45 -7.69 -9.67 3.95
CA ILE A 45 -6.31 -10.04 3.59
C ILE A 45 -5.25 -9.47 4.54
N ILE A 46 -5.57 -8.39 5.26
CA ILE A 46 -4.73 -7.91 6.37
C ILE A 46 -4.81 -8.93 7.51
N ALA A 47 -6.02 -9.31 7.92
CA ALA A 47 -6.25 -10.23 9.04
C ALA A 47 -5.68 -11.63 8.80
N ASP A 48 -5.72 -12.13 7.56
CA ASP A 48 -5.17 -13.46 7.21
C ASP A 48 -3.65 -13.45 6.91
N GLY A 49 -3.02 -12.27 6.94
CA GLY A 49 -1.59 -12.07 6.72
C GLY A 49 -1.15 -12.13 5.24
N SER A 50 -2.06 -12.31 4.29
CA SER A 50 -1.75 -12.30 2.86
C SER A 50 -1.26 -10.93 2.39
N TYR A 51 -1.80 -9.85 2.97
CA TYR A 51 -1.34 -8.48 2.71
C TYR A 51 0.15 -8.32 2.98
N GLN A 52 0.61 -8.75 4.16
CA GLN A 52 2.03 -8.67 4.53
C GLN A 52 2.91 -9.48 3.57
N LYS A 53 2.51 -10.71 3.23
CA LYS A 53 3.25 -11.56 2.27
C LYS A 53 3.44 -10.87 0.92
N VAL A 54 2.43 -10.15 0.44
CA VAL A 54 2.51 -9.38 -0.83
C VAL A 54 3.46 -8.20 -0.66
N LEU A 55 3.35 -7.44 0.43
CA LEU A 55 4.25 -6.30 0.68
C LEU A 55 5.72 -6.73 0.76
N ASP A 56 6.01 -7.85 1.43
CA ASP A 56 7.37 -8.37 1.56
C ASP A 56 7.94 -8.80 0.20
N LYS A 57 7.13 -9.53 -0.58
CA LYS A 57 7.51 -9.99 -1.93
C LYS A 57 7.91 -8.83 -2.85
N TRP A 58 7.20 -7.71 -2.75
CA TRP A 58 7.44 -6.54 -3.60
C TRP A 58 8.28 -5.45 -2.92
N GLY A 59 8.65 -5.66 -1.66
CA GLY A 59 9.44 -4.72 -0.87
C GLY A 59 8.74 -3.38 -0.65
N ALA A 60 7.41 -3.39 -0.49
CA ALA A 60 6.51 -2.23 -0.39
C ALA A 60 6.06 -1.92 1.05
N GLY A 61 6.73 -2.47 2.06
CA GLY A 61 6.35 -2.35 3.47
C GLY A 61 6.30 -0.91 4.02
N THR A 62 6.97 0.05 3.40
CA THR A 62 6.94 1.46 3.82
C THR A 62 5.58 2.12 3.65
N GLY A 63 4.69 1.56 2.83
CA GLY A 63 3.31 2.01 2.64
C GLY A 63 2.26 1.11 3.30
N ALA A 64 2.67 0.23 4.21
CA ALA A 64 1.76 -0.69 4.90
C ALA A 64 0.72 0.07 5.73
N ILE A 65 -0.49 -0.49 5.82
CA ILE A 65 -1.54 -0.06 6.74
C ILE A 65 -2.01 -1.23 7.60
N ASP A 66 -2.40 -0.94 8.84
CA ASP A 66 -2.93 -1.96 9.77
C ASP A 66 -4.43 -2.22 9.57
N LYS A 67 -5.14 -1.30 8.90
CA LYS A 67 -6.57 -1.38 8.65
C LYS A 67 -6.98 -0.55 7.44
N ALA A 68 -7.89 -1.07 6.62
CA ALA A 68 -8.47 -0.34 5.51
C ALA A 68 -9.38 0.80 6.00
N ALA A 69 -9.27 1.96 5.35
CA ALA A 69 -10.09 3.13 5.61
C ALA A 69 -10.69 3.70 4.32
N ILE A 70 -11.89 4.26 4.43
CA ILE A 70 -12.49 5.07 3.36
C ILE A 70 -11.97 6.50 3.52
N ASN A 71 -11.36 7.05 2.47
CA ASN A 71 -10.80 8.41 2.48
C ASN A 71 -9.84 8.65 3.66
N GLY A 72 -8.87 7.76 3.88
CA GLY A 72 -7.93 7.81 5.00
C GLY A 72 -6.71 8.73 4.81
N GLY A 73 -6.64 9.49 3.71
CA GLY A 73 -5.61 10.52 3.52
C GLY A 73 -5.87 11.72 4.45
N LYS A 74 -4.81 12.39 4.89
CA LYS A 74 -4.89 13.67 5.62
C LYS A 74 -4.92 14.84 4.65
#